data_AF-A0A0P8AR26-F1
#
_entry.id   AF-A0A0P8AR26-F1
#
_cell.length_a   1.000
_cell.length_b   1.000
_cell.length_c   1.000
_cell.angle_alpha   90.00
_cell.angle_beta   90.00
_cell.angle_gamma   90.00
#
_symmetry.space_group_name_H-M   'P 1'
#
loop_
_entity.id
_entity.type
_entity.pdbx_description
1 polymer ?
#
loop_
_entity_poly.entity_id
_entity_poly.type
_entity_poly.pdbx_seq_one_letter_code
_entity_poly.pdbx_strand_id
1 'polypeptide(L)' 'MIRDRDALDDLLRDVRAFVRDVAIPAEAQVERDDAVPEDIVAIMRAKGYFGWSIPEDHGGPG' A
#
# COMPACT_ATOMS: atom_id res chain seq x y z
N MET A 1 14.76 -5.69 -1.34
CA MET A 1 13.97 -6.70 -0.58
C MET A 1 14.14 -6.41 0.90
N ILE A 2 13.05 -6.22 1.65
CA ILE A 2 13.10 -5.93 3.10
C ILE A 2 13.83 -7.07 3.82
N ARG A 3 14.99 -6.77 4.39
CA ARG A 3 15.88 -7.72 5.09
C ARG A 3 15.72 -7.66 6.61
N ASP A 4 15.03 -6.65 7.11
CA ASP A 4 14.72 -6.45 8.51
C ASP A 4 13.33 -7.01 8.83
N ARG A 5 13.29 -7.95 9.78
CA ARG A 5 12.07 -8.66 10.16
C ARG A 5 11.10 -7.77 10.93
N ASP A 6 11.59 -6.86 11.76
CA ASP A 6 10.73 -5.98 12.56
C ASP A 6 10.09 -4.92 11.65
N ALA A 7 10.86 -4.39 10.70
CA ALA A 7 10.34 -3.49 9.67
C ALA A 7 9.27 -4.16 8.78
N LEU A 8 9.46 -5.44 8.45
CA LEU A 8 8.47 -6.21 7.69
C LEU A 8 7.18 -6.43 8.51
N ASP A 9 7.30 -6.77 9.79
CA ASP A 9 6.14 -6.97 10.67
C ASP A 9 5.32 -5.68 10.85
N ASP A 10 6.00 -4.52 10.91
CA ASP A 10 5.37 -3.20 10.92
C ASP A 10 4.62 -2.91 9.62
N LEU A 11 5.26 -3.14 8.47
CA LEU A 11 4.63 -3.00 7.16
C LEU A 11 3.38 -3.87 7.05
N LEU A 12 3.48 -5.14 7.44
CA LEU A 12 2.34 -6.07 7.39
C LEU A 12 1.19 -5.62 8.30
N ARG A 13 1.49 -5.05 9.47
CA ARG A 13 0.45 -4.48 10.35
C ARG A 13 -0.25 -3.29 9.70
N ASP A 14 0.51 -2.35 9.14
CA ASP A 14 -0.05 -1.16 8.49
C ASP A 14 -0.90 -1.53 7.27
N VAL A 15 -0.41 -2.46 6.42
CA VAL A 15 -1.14 -2.94 5.25
C VAL A 15 -2.44 -3.64 5.65
N ARG A 16 -2.42 -4.49 6.69
CA ARG A 16 -3.65 -5.15 7.17
C ARG A 16 -4.70 -4.15 7.66
N ALA A 17 -4.28 -3.12 8.38
CA ALA A 17 -5.19 -2.07 8.83
C ALA A 17 -5.79 -1.30 7.63
N PHE A 18 -4.95 -0.89 6.67
CA PHE A 18 -5.40 -0.22 5.46
C PHE A 18 -6.40 -1.06 4.66
N VAL A 19 -6.12 -2.37 4.47
CA VAL A 19 -7.04 -3.25 3.72
C VAL A 19 -8.40 -3.34 4.42
N ARG A 20 -8.41 -3.55 5.74
CA ARG A 20 -9.64 -3.68 6.53
C ARG A 20 -10.45 -2.38 6.56
N ASP A 21 -9.80 -1.26 6.80
CA ASP A 21 -10.46 -0.01 7.15
C ASP A 21 -10.71 0.91 5.94
N VAL A 22 -9.99 0.69 4.83
CA VAL A 22 -10.08 1.53 3.62
C VAL A 22 -10.39 0.72 2.37
N ALA A 23 -9.59 -0.32 2.06
CA ALA A 23 -9.70 -1.00 0.77
C ALA A 23 -11.01 -1.80 0.64
N ILE A 24 -11.34 -2.64 1.62
CA ILE A 24 -12.57 -3.46 1.61
C ILE A 24 -13.84 -2.58 1.55
N PRO A 25 -13.99 -1.54 2.39
CA PRO A 25 -15.14 -0.63 2.29
C PRO A 25 -15.30 0.05 0.92
N ALA A 26 -14.20 0.27 0.19
CA ALA A 26 -14.20 0.92 -1.12
C ALA A 26 -14.51 -0.03 -2.30
N GLU A 27 -14.53 -1.35 -2.11
CA GLU A 27 -14.70 -2.33 -3.19
C GLU A 27 -15.92 -2.05 -4.08
N ALA A 28 -17.08 -1.76 -3.47
CA ALA A 28 -18.30 -1.46 -4.21
C ALA A 28 -18.19 -0.18 -5.06
N GLN A 29 -17.36 0.78 -4.65
CA GLN A 29 -17.08 1.97 -5.46
C GLN A 29 -16.16 1.63 -6.62
N VAL A 30 -15.09 0.88 -6.36
CA VAL A 30 -14.14 0.44 -7.40
C VAL A 30 -14.86 -0.32 -8.51
N GLU A 31 -15.76 -1.24 -8.14
CA GLU A 31 -16.55 -2.01 -9.10
C GLU A 31 -17.44 -1.13 -9.98
N ARG A 32 -18.11 -0.13 -9.39
CA ARG A 32 -19.00 0.77 -10.14
C ARG A 32 -18.24 1.73 -11.04
N ASP A 33 -17.11 2.24 -10.57
CA ASP A 33 -16.35 3.28 -11.25
C ASP A 33 -15.32 2.70 -12.23
N ASP A 34 -15.12 1.36 -12.20
CA ASP A 34 -14.07 0.62 -12.91
C ASP A 34 -12.67 1.24 -12.69
N ALA A 35 -12.46 1.80 -11.51
CA ALA A 35 -11.26 2.55 -11.15
C ALA A 35 -11.07 2.60 -9.64
N VAL A 36 -9.80 2.61 -9.21
CA VAL A 36 -9.47 2.88 -7.80
C VAL A 36 -9.61 4.40 -7.55
N PRO A 37 -10.37 4.83 -6.51
CA PRO A 37 -10.48 6.23 -6.14
C PRO A 37 -9.11 6.90 -5.91
N GLU A 38 -8.93 8.10 -6.45
CA GLU A 38 -7.63 8.80 -6.42
C GLU A 38 -7.17 9.13 -4.99
N ASP A 39 -8.10 9.38 -4.07
CA ASP A 39 -7.79 9.59 -2.65
C ASP A 39 -7.17 8.34 -2.00
N ILE A 40 -7.66 7.15 -2.34
CA ILE A 40 -7.09 5.88 -1.90
C ILE A 40 -5.69 5.70 -2.51
N VAL A 41 -5.51 6.00 -3.80
CA VAL A 41 -4.20 5.95 -4.46
C VAL A 41 -3.22 6.93 -3.81
N ALA A 42 -3.67 8.12 -3.44
CA ALA A 42 -2.87 9.11 -2.73
C ALA A 42 -2.42 8.61 -1.34
N ILE A 43 -3.30 7.94 -0.59
CA ILE A 43 -2.96 7.29 0.69
C ILE A 43 -1.88 6.23 0.48
N MET A 44 -2.05 5.35 -0.52
CA MET A 44 -1.08 4.29 -0.82
C MET A 44 0.30 4.86 -1.19
N ARG A 45 0.32 5.96 -1.96
CA ARG A 45 1.56 6.67 -2.32
C ARG A 45 2.23 7.29 -1.09
N ALA A 46 1.45 7.98 -0.24
CA ALA A 46 1.97 8.59 0.99
C ALA A 46 2.53 7.54 1.96
N LYS A 47 1.94 6.35 1.99
CA LYS A 47 2.40 5.22 2.81
C LYS A 47 3.54 4.39 2.17
N GLY A 48 3.95 4.72 0.95
CA GLY A 48 5.01 4.00 0.26
C GLY A 48 4.66 2.55 -0.06
N TYR A 49 3.40 2.26 -0.39
CA TYR A 49 2.92 0.90 -0.69
C TYR A 49 3.26 0.42 -2.11
N PHE A 50 3.86 1.28 -2.92
CA PHE A 50 4.28 0.96 -4.28
C PHE A 50 5.78 0.67 -4.33
N GLY A 51 6.17 -0.25 -5.21
CA GLY A 51 7.58 -0.42 -5.57
C GLY A 51 8.47 -1.08 -4.51
N TRP A 52 7.93 -1.91 -3.60
CA TRP A 52 8.72 -2.56 -2.52
C TRP A 52 9.91 -3.41 -2.97
N SER A 53 9.98 -3.76 -4.26
CA SER A 53 11.08 -4.50 -4.87
C SER A 53 12.01 -3.63 -5.71
N ILE A 54 11.82 -2.31 -5.72
CA ILE A 54 12.68 -1.36 -6.43
C ILE A 54 13.89 -1.06 -5.53
N PRO A 55 15.12 -1.29 -6.02
CA PRO A 55 16.34 -1.00 -5.26
C PRO A 55 16.41 0.45 -4.78
N GLU A 56 17.08 0.67 -3.65
CA GLU A 56 17.32 2.00 -3.08
C GLU A 56 17.99 2.97 -4.07
N ASP A 57 18.92 2.46 -4.88
CA ASP A 57 19.62 3.22 -5.93
C ASP A 57 18.69 3.79 -7.02
N HIS A 58 17.46 3.30 -7.07
CA HIS A 58 16.41 3.75 -7.98
C HIS A 58 15.23 4.43 -7.25
N GLY A 59 15.40 4.77 -5.97
CA GLY A 59 14.40 5.49 -5.17
C GLY A 59 13.28 4.62 -4.62
N GLY A 60 13.46 3.30 -4.59
CA GLY A 60 12.52 2.38 -3.97
C GLY A 60 12.92 1.97 -2.55
N PRO A 61 11.98 1.44 -1.75
CA PRO A 61 12.24 1.08 -0.35
C PRO A 61 12.89 -0.30 -0.16
N GLY A 62 13.48 -0.93 -1.20
CA GLY A 62 14.00 -2.30 -1.07
C GLY A 62 15.04 -2.77 -2.07
#